data_AF-W9H7V2-F1
#
_entry.id   AF-W9H7V2-F1
#
_cell.length_a   1.000
_cell.length_b   1.000
_cell.length_c   1.000
_cell.angle_alpha   90.00
_cell.angle_beta   90.00
_cell.angle_gamma   90.00
#
_symmetry.space_group_name_H-M   'P 1'
#
loop_
_entity.id
_entity.type
_entity.pdbx_description
1 polymer ?
#
loop_
_entity_poly.entity_id
_entity_poly.type
_entity_poly.pdbx_seq_one_letter_code
_entity_poly.pdbx_strand_id
1 'polypeptide(L)' 'MQAHHAAIFEAAKSQHLLTVSTDPSCARAGRCVMSVATQPAVEILVNKQAADQSQVAFRAAFRMLIVEI' A
#
# COMPACT_ATOMS: atom_id res chain seq x y z
N MET A 1 11.88 -2.39 12.52
CA MET A 1 11.42 -1.16 13.22
C MET A 1 11.00 -0.15 12.17
N GLN A 2 9.70 0.07 11.94
CA GLN A 2 9.24 1.13 11.03
C GLN A 2 8.32 2.06 11.82
N ALA A 3 8.94 2.86 12.68
CA ALA A 3 8.27 3.74 13.64
C ALA A 3 7.42 4.85 12.96
N HIS A 4 7.56 5.04 11.63
CA HIS A 4 6.96 6.16 10.93
C HIS A 4 5.86 5.80 9.92
N HIS A 5 5.66 4.52 9.57
CA HIS A 5 4.64 4.14 8.58
C HIS A 5 3.24 4.64 8.95
N ALA A 6 2.84 4.48 10.22
CA ALA A 6 1.52 4.92 10.67
C ALA A 6 1.37 6.45 10.56
N ALA A 7 2.37 7.22 11.01
CA ALA A 7 2.32 8.68 10.95
C ALA A 7 2.31 9.20 9.50
N ILE A 8 3.12 8.61 8.62
CA ILE A 8 3.15 8.94 7.19
C ILE A 8 1.81 8.60 6.54
N PHE A 9 1.24 7.43 6.83
CA PHE A 9 -0.04 7.03 6.29
C PHE A 9 -1.18 7.96 6.72
N GLU A 10 -1.25 8.33 8.00
CA GLU A 10 -2.27 9.27 8.46
C GLU A 10 -2.15 10.64 7.78
N ALA A 11 -0.93 11.15 7.60
CA ALA A 11 -0.68 12.42 6.90
C ALA A 11 -0.97 12.35 5.39
N ALA A 12 -0.74 11.19 4.76
CA ALA A 12 -1.01 10.97 3.34
C ALA A 12 -2.50 10.73 3.07
N LYS A 13 -3.15 9.94 3.92
CA LYS A 13 -4.58 9.60 3.86
C LYS A 13 -5.45 10.85 3.91
N SER A 14 -5.13 11.81 4.79
CA SER A 14 -5.86 13.09 4.90
C SER A 14 -5.76 13.96 3.64
N GLN A 15 -4.83 13.64 2.73
CA GLN A 15 -4.61 14.33 1.46
C GLN A 15 -4.97 13.46 0.24
N HIS A 16 -5.59 12.29 0.46
CA HIS A 16 -5.93 11.33 -0.60
C HIS A 16 -4.72 10.85 -1.41
N LEU A 17 -3.56 10.73 -0.75
CA LEU A 17 -2.31 10.33 -1.39
C LEU A 17 -2.09 8.81 -1.27
N LEU A 18 -1.53 8.25 -2.35
CA LEU A 18 -1.05 6.88 -2.38
C LEU A 18 0.26 6.77 -1.58
N THR A 19 0.35 5.78 -0.69
CA THR A 19 1.59 5.44 0.02
C THR A 19 2.15 4.11 -0.49
N VAL A 20 3.45 4.13 -0.81
CA VAL A 20 4.20 2.99 -1.34
C VAL A 20 5.40 2.73 -0.44
N SER A 21 5.62 1.46 -0.07
CA SER A 21 6.80 1.03 0.68
C SER A 21 7.48 -0.17 0.01
N THR A 22 8.73 -0.44 0.34
CA THR A 22 9.42 -1.68 -0.04
C THR A 22 9.31 -2.77 1.02
N ASP A 23 8.66 -2.47 2.16
CA ASP A 23 8.45 -3.40 3.26
C ASP A 23 7.03 -4.02 3.22
N PRO A 24 6.90 -5.33 2.97
CA PRO A 24 5.60 -6.01 2.94
C PRO A 24 4.80 -5.91 4.23
N SER A 25 5.48 -5.74 5.38
CA SER A 25 4.81 -5.57 6.67
C SER A 25 4.00 -4.28 6.74
N CYS A 26 4.34 -3.28 5.92
CA CYS A 26 3.62 -2.02 5.83
C CYS A 26 2.20 -2.19 5.29
N ALA A 27 2.07 -2.83 4.12
CA ALA A 27 0.78 -3.10 3.50
C ALA A 27 -0.02 -4.11 4.34
N ARG A 28 0.63 -5.17 4.85
CA ARG A 28 -0.03 -6.17 5.70
C ARG A 28 -0.60 -5.58 7.00
N ALA A 29 0.04 -4.56 7.56
CA ALA A 29 -0.44 -3.87 8.75
C ALA A 29 -1.42 -2.72 8.46
N GLY A 30 -1.77 -2.47 7.18
CA GLY A 30 -2.63 -1.34 6.78
C GLY A 30 -2.01 0.04 7.03
N ARG A 31 -0.67 0.12 7.05
CA ARG A 31 0.09 1.37 7.29
C ARG A 31 0.68 1.96 6.02
N CYS A 32 0.34 1.40 4.88
CA CYS A 32 0.45 2.01 3.56
C CYS A 32 -0.51 1.30 2.62
N VAL A 33 -0.79 1.93 1.49
CA VAL A 33 -1.71 1.39 0.49
C VAL A 33 -1.06 0.21 -0.24
N MET A 34 0.20 0.32 -0.65
CA MET A 34 0.89 -0.76 -1.33
C MET A 34 2.33 -0.97 -0.86
N SER A 35 2.81 -2.20 -1.00
CA SER A 35 4.23 -2.51 -0.91
C SER A 35 4.72 -3.18 -2.18
N VAL A 36 5.91 -2.81 -2.64
CA VAL A 36 6.57 -3.37 -3.82
C VAL A 36 7.86 -4.05 -3.39
N ALA A 37 7.91 -5.37 -3.54
CA ALA A 37 9.13 -6.15 -3.39
C ALA A 37 9.69 -6.48 -4.78
N THR A 38 11.02 -6.47 -4.94
CA THR A 38 11.69 -6.72 -6.23
C THR A 38 12.48 -8.03 -6.27
N GLN A 39 12.60 -8.73 -5.13
CA GLN A 39 13.32 -9.98 -5.01
C GLN A 39 12.47 -11.01 -4.25
N PRO A 40 12.40 -12.27 -4.71
CA PRO A 40 13.08 -12.84 -5.89
C PRO A 40 12.47 -12.43 -7.24
N ALA A 41 11.27 -11.85 -7.24
CA ALA A 41 10.59 -11.27 -8.40
C ALA A 41 9.82 -10.01 -7.98
N VAL A 42 9.34 -9.24 -8.96
CA VAL A 42 8.47 -8.08 -8.66
C VAL A 42 7.12 -8.58 -8.15
N GLU A 43 6.82 -8.28 -6.89
CA GLU A 43 5.53 -8.54 -6.24
C GLU A 43 4.97 -7.23 -5.70
N ILE A 44 3.69 -6.98 -6.00
CA ILE A 44 2.96 -5.80 -5.53
C ILE A 44 1.82 -6.30 -4.65
N LEU A 45 1.88 -5.95 -3.36
CA LEU A 45 0.81 -6.19 -2.40
C LEU A 45 0.05 -4.88 -2.20
N VAL A 46 -1.27 -4.93 -2.30
CA VAL A 46 -2.16 -3.79 -2.02
C VAL A 46 -3.09 -4.15 -0.89
N ASN A 47 -3.13 -3.29 0.13
CA ASN A 47 -4.13 -3.40 1.18
C ASN A 47 -5.38 -2.63 0.77
N LYS A 48 -6.49 -3.35 0.57
CA LYS A 48 -7.74 -2.77 0.08
C LYS A 48 -8.31 -1.75 1.05
N GLN A 49 -8.30 -2.07 2.35
CA GLN A 49 -8.82 -1.18 3.38
C GLN A 49 -8.03 0.13 3.42
N ALA A 50 -6.71 0.07 3.33
CA ALA A 50 -5.86 1.27 3.29
C ALA A 50 -6.10 2.08 2.00
N ALA A 51 -6.31 1.43 0.86
CA ALA A 51 -6.67 2.09 -0.40
C ALA A 51 -8.00 2.85 -0.28
N ASP A 52 -9.02 2.20 0.27
CA ASP A 52 -10.36 2.79 0.49
C ASP A 52 -10.28 3.99 1.45
N GLN A 53 -9.52 3.85 2.54
CA GLN A 53 -9.27 4.92 3.50
C GLN A 53 -8.58 6.14 2.87
N SER A 54 -7.68 5.92 1.90
CA SER A 54 -7.02 6.96 1.12
C SER A 54 -7.84 7.45 -0.08
N GLN A 55 -9.04 6.91 -0.32
CA GLN A 55 -9.84 7.17 -1.53
C GLN A 55 -9.09 6.89 -2.84
N VAL A 56 -8.20 5.90 -2.82
CA VAL A 56 -7.42 5.46 -3.98
C VAL A 56 -8.10 4.23 -4.57
N ALA A 57 -8.43 4.30 -5.86
CA ALA A 57 -8.98 3.17 -6.60
C ALA A 57 -8.06 2.77 -7.73
N PHE A 58 -7.93 1.46 -7.94
CA PHE A 58 -7.12 0.89 -9.02
C PHE A 58 -8.01 0.38 -10.16
N ARG A 59 -7.61 0.65 -11.40
CA ARG A 59 -8.30 0.13 -12.59
C ARG A 59 -8.15 -1.39 -12.68
N ALA A 60 -9.12 -2.05 -13.32
CA ALA A 60 -9.17 -3.51 -13.44
C ALA A 60 -7.87 -4.12 -13.98
N ALA A 61 -7.24 -3.51 -14.99
CA ALA A 61 -5.98 -3.99 -15.55
C ALA A 61 -4.84 -4.04 -14.51
N PHE A 62 -4.74 -3.05 -13.63
CA PHE A 62 -3.74 -3.06 -12.55
C PHE A 62 -4.06 -4.12 -11.50
N ARG A 63 -5.34 -4.34 -11.21
CA ARG A 63 -5.77 -5.37 -10.25
C ARG A 63 -5.40 -6.79 -10.67
N MET A 64 -5.13 -7.03 -11.96
CA MET A 64 -4.63 -8.31 -12.46
C MET A 64 -3.13 -8.54 -12.21
N LEU A 65 -2.39 -7.51 -11.82
CA LEU A 65 -0.92 -7.55 -11.61
C LEU A 65 -0.51 -7.55 -10.13
N ILE A 66 -1.47 -7.46 -9.22
CA ILE A 66 -1.23 -7.29 -7.78
C ILE A 66 -1.87 -8.42 -6.98
N VAL A 67 -1.41 -8.57 -5.75
CA VAL A 67 -2.08 -9.35 -4.71
C VAL A 67 -2.82 -8.39 -3.79
N GLU A 68 -4.14 -8.53 -3.73
CA GLU A 68 -5.02 -7.72 -2.86
C GLU A 68 -5.20 -8.45 -1.52
N ILE A 69 -5.02 -7.72 -0.40
CA ILE A 69 -5.20 -8.21 0.98
C ILE A 69 -6.12 -7.30 1.79
#